data_AF-A0A0K0FPH3-F1
#
_entry.id   AF-A0A0K0FPH3-F1
#
_cell.length_a   1.000
_cell.length_b   1.000
_cell.length_c   1.000
_cell.angle_alpha   90.00
_cell.angle_beta   90.00
_cell.angle_gamma   90.00
#
_symmetry.space_group_name_H-M   'P 1'
#
loop_
_entity.id
_entity.type
_entity.pdbx_description
1 polymer ?
#
loop_
_entity_poly.entity_id
_entity_poly.type
_entity_poly.pdbx_seq_one_letter_code
_entity_poly.pdbx_strand_id
1 'polypeptide(L)'
;MRFSRSLIFFIIALIIIICCSVIGNILYFVNYNEESYCFSSAYGTTKGNAGLYLLHVGNVLSLMFFIIAIIGACAISKSREFSIILLVICVIRAIINLAGIILLAIALTDYNCNPAKAIAGLLINMIGIFIVIIFLCLGLRSRSYEDECVYH
;
A
#
# COMPACT_ATOMS: atom_id res chain seq x y z
N MET A 1 30.43 -1.03 -7.55
CA MET A 1 29.31 -0.30 -6.94
C MET A 1 29.11 -0.77 -5.50
N ARG A 2 29.41 0.04 -4.48
CA ARG A 2 29.09 -0.30 -3.08
C ARG A 2 27.57 -0.18 -2.91
N PHE A 3 26.86 -1.30 -2.81
CA PHE A 3 25.46 -1.29 -2.39
C PHE A 3 25.40 -0.73 -0.95
N SER A 4 24.92 0.52 -0.80
CA SER A 4 24.69 1.08 0.53
C SER A 4 23.59 0.29 1.22
N ARG A 5 23.75 -0.05 2.52
CA ARG A 5 22.75 -0.80 3.31
C ARG A 5 21.33 -0.27 3.13
N SER A 6 21.15 1.04 3.01
CA SER A 6 19.85 1.70 2.78
C SER A 6 19.14 1.25 1.49
N LEU A 7 19.88 0.93 0.43
CA LEU A 7 19.31 0.47 -0.85
C LEU A 7 18.83 -0.98 -0.75
N ILE A 8 19.54 -1.82 0.03
CA ILE A 8 19.11 -3.19 0.34
C ILE A 8 17.80 -3.16 1.14
N PHE A 9 17.70 -2.31 2.17
CA PHE A 9 16.46 -2.16 2.94
C PHE A 9 15.29 -1.67 2.08
N PHE A 10 15.54 -0.74 1.16
CA PHE A 10 14.50 -0.26 0.23
C PHE A 10 14.02 -1.37 -0.73
N ILE A 11 14.93 -2.17 -1.28
CA ILE A 11 14.57 -3.33 -2.11
C ILE A 11 13.75 -4.35 -1.32
N ILE A 12 14.15 -4.66 -0.08
CA ILE A 12 13.40 -5.58 0.79
C ILE A 12 11.98 -5.04 1.04
N ALA A 13 11.86 -3.75 1.35
CA ALA A 13 10.56 -3.11 1.56
C ALA A 13 9.68 -3.18 0.30
N LEU A 14 10.26 -3.00 -0.90
CA LEU A 14 9.57 -3.17 -2.18
C LEU A 14 9.10 -4.61 -2.41
N ILE A 15 9.93 -5.60 -2.10
CA ILE A 15 9.56 -7.02 -2.22
C ILE A 15 8.39 -7.33 -1.28
N ILE A 16 8.46 -6.88 -0.02
CA ILE A 16 7.40 -7.10 0.98
C ILE A 16 6.07 -6.52 0.50
N ILE A 17 6.04 -5.26 0.03
CA ILE A 17 4.78 -4.64 -0.40
C ILE A 17 4.20 -5.32 -1.64
N ILE A 18 5.03 -5.81 -2.56
CA ILE A 18 4.57 -6.60 -3.72
C ILE A 18 3.96 -7.91 -3.24
N CYS A 19 4.67 -8.67 -2.40
CA CYS A 19 4.16 -9.94 -1.85
C CYS A 19 2.85 -9.74 -1.09
N CYS A 20 2.77 -8.74 -0.21
CA CYS A 20 1.55 -8.38 0.52
C CYS A 20 0.40 -8.01 -0.42
N SER A 21 0.67 -7.26 -1.48
CA SER A 21 -0.35 -6.88 -2.47
C SER A 21 -0.84 -8.08 -3.26
N VAL A 22 0.05 -9.00 -3.66
CA VAL A 22 -0.31 -10.21 -4.41
C VAL A 22 -1.14 -11.14 -3.53
N ILE A 23 -0.67 -11.47 -2.33
CA ILE A 23 -1.39 -12.33 -1.37
C ILE A 23 -2.75 -11.71 -1.03
N GLY A 24 -2.78 -10.40 -0.77
CA GLY A 24 -4.01 -9.69 -0.45
C GLY A 24 -5.06 -9.76 -1.55
N ASN A 25 -4.64 -9.53 -2.80
CA ASN A 25 -5.54 -9.64 -3.95
C ASN A 25 -6.00 -11.09 -4.20
N ILE A 26 -5.13 -12.08 -4.04
CA ILE A 26 -5.52 -13.50 -4.18
C ILE A 26 -6.62 -13.86 -3.17
N LEU A 27 -6.43 -13.53 -1.89
CA LEU A 27 -7.41 -13.82 -0.85
C LEU A 27 -8.75 -13.11 -1.11
N TYR A 28 -8.69 -11.88 -1.61
CA TYR A 28 -9.87 -11.13 -2.05
C TYR A 28 -10.62 -11.84 -3.18
N PHE A 29 -9.92 -12.24 -4.25
CA PHE A 29 -10.55 -12.92 -5.40
C PHE A 29 -11.07 -14.31 -5.06
N VAL A 30 -10.38 -15.06 -4.21
CA VAL A 30 -10.85 -16.37 -3.72
C VAL A 30 -12.19 -16.21 -3.02
N ASN A 31 -12.31 -15.25 -2.10
CA ASN A 31 -13.57 -15.02 -1.38
C ASN A 31 -14.69 -14.53 -2.30
N TYR A 32 -14.35 -13.64 -3.24
CA TYR A 32 -15.30 -13.18 -4.25
C TYR A 32 -15.85 -14.33 -5.08
N ASN A 33 -15.00 -15.30 -5.46
CA ASN A 33 -15.45 -16.45 -6.26
C ASN A 33 -16.29 -17.44 -5.44
N GLU A 34 -16.01 -17.59 -4.14
CA GLU A 34 -16.82 -18.43 -3.24
C GLU A 34 -18.23 -17.86 -3.03
N GLU A 35 -18.38 -16.53 -2.95
CA GLU A 35 -19.66 -15.85 -2.69
C GLU A 35 -20.04 -14.80 -3.75
N SER A 36 -19.82 -15.13 -5.02
CA SER A 36 -19.94 -14.17 -6.14
C SER A 36 -21.27 -13.41 -6.20
N TYR A 37 -22.40 -14.10 -5.96
CA TYR A 37 -23.72 -13.48 -5.95
C TYR A 37 -23.91 -12.48 -4.80
N CYS A 38 -23.43 -12.82 -3.61
CA CYS A 38 -23.54 -11.95 -2.43
C CYS A 38 -22.67 -10.70 -2.61
N PHE A 39 -21.42 -10.92 -3.04
CA PHE A 39 -20.47 -9.84 -3.31
C PHE A 39 -20.96 -8.90 -4.40
N SER A 40 -21.47 -9.43 -5.51
CA SER A 40 -22.03 -8.61 -6.59
C SER A 40 -23.20 -7.73 -6.11
N SER A 41 -24.08 -8.30 -5.29
CA SER A 41 -25.21 -7.56 -4.70
C SER A 41 -24.75 -6.47 -3.74
N ALA A 42 -23.83 -6.79 -2.83
CA ALA A 42 -23.26 -5.83 -1.89
C ALA A 42 -22.54 -4.68 -2.62
N TYR A 43 -21.84 -4.99 -3.71
CA TYR A 43 -21.10 -4.02 -4.53
C TYR A 43 -22.00 -3.09 -5.34
N GLY A 44 -23.23 -3.52 -5.64
CA GLY A 44 -24.25 -2.68 -6.27
C GLY A 44 -24.77 -1.56 -5.36
N THR A 45 -24.50 -1.60 -4.06
CA THR A 45 -24.91 -0.53 -3.14
C THR A 45 -24.00 0.68 -3.20
N THR A 46 -24.51 1.83 -2.76
CA THR A 46 -23.72 3.07 -2.65
C THR A 46 -22.45 2.88 -1.83
N LYS A 47 -22.53 2.17 -0.69
CA LYS A 47 -21.37 1.90 0.18
C LYS A 47 -20.38 0.93 -0.47
N GLY A 48 -20.89 -0.15 -1.06
CA GLY A 48 -20.05 -1.16 -1.72
C GLY A 48 -19.31 -0.58 -2.92
N ASN A 49 -20.01 0.17 -3.78
CA ASN A 49 -19.42 0.82 -4.94
C ASN A 49 -18.39 1.90 -4.53
N ALA A 50 -18.70 2.71 -3.51
CA ALA A 50 -17.74 3.69 -2.98
C ALA A 50 -16.49 3.01 -2.39
N GLY A 51 -16.67 1.90 -1.65
CA GLY A 51 -15.56 1.09 -1.13
C GLY A 51 -14.66 0.55 -2.23
N LEU A 52 -15.25 -0.06 -3.27
CA LEU A 52 -14.53 -0.54 -4.45
C LEU A 52 -13.76 0.57 -5.17
N TYR A 53 -14.40 1.73 -5.37
CA TYR A 53 -13.79 2.87 -6.04
C TYR A 53 -12.56 3.37 -5.28
N LEU A 54 -12.66 3.53 -3.96
CA LEU A 54 -11.51 3.91 -3.14
C LEU A 54 -10.38 2.89 -3.21
N LEU A 55 -10.70 1.59 -3.14
CA LEU A 55 -9.68 0.53 -3.29
C LEU A 55 -9.01 0.58 -4.68
N HIS A 56 -9.76 0.90 -5.74
CA HIS A 56 -9.20 1.13 -7.07
C HIS A 56 -8.25 2.33 -7.10
N VAL A 57 -8.62 3.45 -6.49
CA VAL A 57 -7.74 4.63 -6.36
C VAL A 57 -6.46 4.24 -5.61
N GLY A 58 -6.56 3.44 -4.54
CA GLY A 58 -5.40 2.91 -3.82
C GLY A 58 -4.47 2.05 -4.67
N ASN A 59 -5.02 1.23 -5.57
CA ASN A 59 -4.24 0.47 -6.54
C ASN A 59 -3.53 1.37 -7.57
N VAL A 60 -4.20 2.42 -8.06
CA VAL A 60 -3.57 3.41 -8.95
C VAL A 60 -2.41 4.13 -8.26
N LEU A 61 -2.57 4.50 -6.99
CA LEU A 61 -1.48 5.08 -6.20
C LEU A 61 -0.31 4.11 -6.01
N SER A 62 -0.59 2.80 -5.96
CA SER A 62 0.45 1.77 -5.90
C SER A 62 1.29 1.75 -7.18
N LEU A 63 0.64 1.83 -8.34
CA LEU A 63 1.33 1.92 -9.63
C LEU A 63 2.18 3.19 -9.71
N MET A 64 1.63 4.35 -9.32
CA MET A 64 2.39 5.61 -9.26
C MET A 64 3.60 5.50 -8.33
N PHE A 65 3.43 4.90 -7.15
CA PHE A 65 4.53 4.64 -6.22
C PHE A 65 5.65 3.83 -6.87
N PHE A 66 5.33 2.72 -7.57
CA PHE A 66 6.35 1.90 -8.23
C PHE A 66 7.05 2.64 -9.36
N ILE A 67 6.33 3.41 -10.18
CA ILE A 67 6.92 4.21 -11.26
C ILE A 67 7.91 5.22 -10.68
N ILE A 68 7.51 5.97 -9.65
CA ILE A 68 8.36 6.99 -9.02
C ILE A 68 9.56 6.32 -8.31
N ALA A 69 9.35 5.18 -7.66
CA ALA A 69 10.42 4.42 -7.02
C ALA A 69 11.48 3.93 -8.03
N ILE A 70 11.06 3.45 -9.21
CA ILE A 70 11.97 3.02 -10.28
C ILE A 70 12.71 4.23 -10.87
N ILE A 71 12.00 5.31 -11.19
CA ILE A 71 12.62 6.55 -11.70
C ILE A 71 13.65 7.08 -10.71
N GLY A 72 13.31 7.13 -9.41
CA GLY A 72 14.21 7.57 -8.35
C GLY A 72 15.41 6.63 -8.12
N ALA A 73 15.29 5.35 -8.46
CA ALA A 73 16.43 4.42 -8.42
C ALA A 73 17.35 4.56 -9.65
N CYS A 74 16.80 4.87 -10.82
CA CYS A 74 17.54 5.05 -12.07
C CYS A 74 18.18 6.44 -12.19
N ALA A 75 17.52 7.48 -11.70
CA ALA A 75 18.12 8.78 -11.53
C ALA A 75 19.08 8.68 -10.35
N ILE A 76 20.39 8.83 -10.57
CA ILE A 76 21.45 8.83 -9.53
C ILE A 76 21.31 10.04 -8.55
N SER A 77 20.14 10.67 -8.53
CA SER A 77 19.73 11.72 -7.60
C SER A 77 19.23 11.09 -6.30
N LYS A 78 20.09 11.03 -5.28
CA LYS A 78 19.69 10.72 -3.89
C LYS A 78 18.91 11.88 -3.26
N SER A 79 17.97 12.52 -3.96
CA SER A 79 17.27 13.67 -3.38
C SER A 79 16.33 13.23 -2.25
N ARG A 80 16.38 13.98 -1.15
CA ARG A 80 15.44 13.87 -0.01
C ARG A 80 13.98 14.05 -0.48
N GLU A 81 13.78 14.83 -1.52
CA GLU A 81 12.47 15.13 -2.12
C GLU A 81 11.78 13.88 -2.68
N PHE A 82 12.50 12.99 -3.39
CA PHE A 82 11.92 11.74 -3.88
C PHE A 82 11.40 10.85 -2.75
N SER A 83 12.16 10.74 -1.65
CA SER A 83 11.74 9.96 -0.49
C SER A 83 10.51 10.57 0.21
N ILE A 84 10.38 11.90 0.23
CA ILE A 84 9.20 12.58 0.77
C ILE A 84 7.97 12.33 -0.13
N ILE A 85 8.12 12.43 -1.46
CA ILE A 85 7.02 12.15 -2.40
C ILE A 85 6.52 10.71 -2.24
N LEU A 86 7.43 9.74 -2.15
CA LEU A 86 7.08 8.33 -1.92
C LEU A 86 6.34 8.15 -0.59
N LEU A 87 6.79 8.82 0.47
CA LEU A 87 6.13 8.79 1.78
C LEU A 87 4.70 9.34 1.71
N VAL A 88 4.51 10.50 1.06
CA VAL A 88 3.18 11.12 0.88
C VAL A 88 2.24 10.18 0.13
N ILE A 89 2.70 9.56 -0.95
CA ILE A 89 1.89 8.59 -1.72
C ILE A 89 1.51 7.39 -0.83
N CYS A 90 2.44 6.85 -0.05
CA CYS A 90 2.15 5.74 0.87
C CYS A 90 1.11 6.13 1.94
N VAL A 91 1.19 7.34 2.51
CA VAL A 91 0.23 7.82 3.51
C VAL A 91 -1.15 8.00 2.91
N ILE A 92 -1.25 8.67 1.74
CA ILE A 92 -2.53 8.84 1.03
C ILE A 92 -3.14 7.48 0.71
N ARG A 93 -2.33 6.54 0.21
CA ARG A 93 -2.75 5.17 -0.08
C ARG A 93 -3.29 4.45 1.16
N ALA A 94 -2.61 4.57 2.30
CA ALA A 94 -3.07 3.95 3.55
C ALA A 94 -4.44 4.50 3.98
N ILE A 95 -4.65 5.81 3.90
CA ILE A 95 -5.93 6.44 4.26
C ILE A 95 -7.05 5.99 3.33
N ILE A 96 -6.81 6.02 2.01
CA ILE A 96 -7.79 5.63 1.00
C ILE A 96 -8.15 4.14 1.12
N ASN A 97 -7.15 3.26 1.31
CA ASN A 97 -7.39 1.84 1.51
C ASN A 97 -8.17 1.56 2.79
N LEU A 98 -7.85 2.24 3.90
CA LEU A 98 -8.59 2.08 5.14
C LEU A 98 -10.06 2.47 4.98
N ALA A 99 -10.33 3.62 4.38
CA ALA A 99 -11.70 4.06 4.09
C ALA A 99 -12.43 3.09 3.16
N GLY A 100 -11.76 2.61 2.11
CA GLY A 100 -12.30 1.61 1.18
C GLY A 100 -12.65 0.29 1.87
N ILE A 101 -11.75 -0.23 2.73
CA ILE A 101 -11.97 -1.44 3.52
C ILE A 101 -13.18 -1.28 4.44
N ILE A 102 -13.29 -0.16 5.15
CA ILE A 102 -14.40 0.09 6.08
C ILE A 102 -15.74 0.11 5.33
N LEU A 103 -15.83 0.87 4.23
CA LEU A 103 -17.06 0.95 3.44
C LEU A 103 -17.44 -0.40 2.83
N LEU A 104 -16.46 -1.15 2.34
CA LEU A 104 -16.68 -2.48 1.78
C LEU A 104 -17.12 -3.48 2.85
N ALA A 105 -16.49 -3.44 4.03
CA ALA A 105 -16.84 -4.30 5.16
C ALA A 105 -18.28 -4.05 5.60
N ILE A 106 -18.67 -2.78 5.74
CA ILE A 106 -20.06 -2.41 6.08
C ILE A 106 -21.02 -2.93 5.01
N ALA A 107 -20.73 -2.73 3.72
CA ALA A 107 -21.60 -3.22 2.64
C ALA A 107 -21.76 -4.74 2.63
N LEU A 108 -20.67 -5.48 2.87
CA LEU A 108 -20.68 -6.94 2.93
C LEU A 108 -21.41 -7.47 4.17
N THR A 109 -21.26 -6.80 5.32
CA THR A 109 -22.00 -7.13 6.55
C THR A 109 -23.48 -6.81 6.43
N ASP A 110 -23.84 -5.66 5.83
CA ASP A 110 -25.24 -5.27 5.58
C ASP A 110 -25.97 -6.32 4.70
N TYR A 111 -25.23 -7.06 3.86
CA TYR A 111 -25.75 -8.12 2.98
C TYR A 111 -25.52 -9.55 3.52
N ASN A 112 -25.07 -9.70 4.77
CA ASN A 112 -24.76 -11.01 5.39
C ASN A 112 -23.79 -11.88 4.58
N CYS A 113 -22.90 -11.28 3.78
CA CYS A 113 -21.82 -12.03 3.14
C CYS A 113 -20.77 -12.42 4.20
N ASN A 114 -19.92 -13.39 3.91
CA ASN A 114 -18.76 -13.71 4.73
C ASN A 114 -17.53 -12.98 4.19
N PRO A 115 -17.15 -11.80 4.73
CA PRO A 115 -16.07 -11.01 4.17
C PRO A 115 -14.69 -11.41 4.69
N ALA A 116 -14.58 -12.46 5.52
CA ALA A 116 -13.39 -12.70 6.35
C ALA A 116 -12.09 -12.80 5.52
N LYS A 117 -12.07 -13.61 4.45
CA LYS A 117 -10.88 -13.77 3.59
C LYS A 117 -10.59 -12.50 2.79
N ALA A 118 -11.63 -11.81 2.30
CA ALA A 118 -11.47 -10.57 1.55
C ALA A 118 -10.89 -9.44 2.41
N ILE A 119 -11.45 -9.21 3.60
CA ILE A 119 -10.95 -8.21 4.55
C ILE A 119 -9.54 -8.59 5.02
N ALA A 120 -9.29 -9.87 5.35
CA ALA A 120 -7.95 -10.32 5.73
C ALA A 120 -6.91 -10.04 4.63
N GLY A 121 -7.26 -10.29 3.37
CA GLY A 121 -6.39 -9.96 2.23
C GLY A 121 -6.09 -8.46 2.13
N LEU A 122 -7.12 -7.62 2.26
CA LEU A 122 -6.94 -6.16 2.25
C LEU A 122 -6.13 -5.64 3.44
N LEU A 123 -6.26 -6.27 4.62
CA LEU A 123 -5.44 -5.97 5.80
C LEU A 123 -3.97 -6.37 5.61
N ILE A 124 -3.69 -7.51 4.97
CA ILE A 124 -2.32 -7.90 4.61
C ILE A 124 -1.68 -6.86 3.69
N ASN A 125 -2.43 -6.34 2.72
CA ASN A 125 -1.98 -5.25 1.86
C ASN A 125 -1.66 -3.98 2.68
N MET A 126 -2.52 -3.63 3.65
CA MET A 126 -2.28 -2.51 4.58
C MET A 126 -1.00 -2.69 5.40
N ILE A 127 -0.74 -3.89 5.92
CA ILE A 127 0.49 -4.20 6.67
C ILE A 127 1.73 -3.94 5.79
N GLY A 128 1.71 -4.38 4.53
CA GLY A 128 2.78 -4.10 3.58
C GLY A 128 3.04 -2.60 3.39
N ILE A 129 1.99 -1.79 3.31
CA ILE A 129 2.09 -0.33 3.21
C ILE A 129 2.73 0.27 4.47
N PHE A 130 2.28 -0.15 5.66
CA PHE A 130 2.83 0.35 6.92
C PHE A 130 4.32 0.01 7.08
N ILE A 131 4.72 -1.20 6.70
CA ILE A 131 6.13 -1.62 6.71
C ILE A 131 6.96 -0.67 5.84
N VAL A 132 6.50 -0.36 4.62
CA VAL A 132 7.20 0.58 3.73
C VAL A 132 7.27 2.00 4.32
N ILE A 133 6.18 2.49 4.93
CA ILE A 133 6.17 3.80 5.60
C ILE A 133 7.24 3.85 6.71
N ILE A 134 7.29 2.82 7.57
CA ILE A 134 8.29 2.73 8.64
C ILE A 134 9.70 2.78 8.06
N PHE A 135 9.97 2.01 7.01
CA PHE A 135 11.28 2.00 6.36
C PHE A 135 11.66 3.36 5.75
N LEU A 136 10.73 4.03 5.07
CA LEU A 136 10.96 5.37 4.51
C LEU A 136 11.24 6.40 5.61
N CYS A 137 10.48 6.37 6.71
CA CYS A 137 10.69 7.24 7.86
C CYS A 137 12.05 7.02 8.54
N LEU A 138 12.44 5.76 8.76
CA LEU A 138 13.75 5.42 9.32
C LEU A 138 14.90 5.84 8.39
N GLY A 139 14.72 5.66 7.08
CA GLY A 139 15.70 6.09 6.07
C GLY A 139 15.89 7.60 6.02
N LEU A 140 14.81 8.37 6.14
CA LEU A 140 14.85 9.83 6.22
C LEU A 140 15.56 10.32 7.49
N ARG A 141 15.28 9.71 8.65
CA ARG A 141 15.91 10.05 9.93
C ARG A 141 17.42 9.81 9.91
N SER A 142 17.86 8.69 9.32
CA SER A 142 19.29 8.36 9.21
C SER A 142 20.08 9.37 8.39
N ARG A 143 19.51 9.91 7.30
CA ARG A 143 20.20 10.91 6.46
C ARG A 143 20.29 12.29 7.13
N SER A 144 19.27 12.66 7.90
CA SER A 144 19.29 13.93 8.64
C SER A 144 20.44 14.00 9.66
N TYR A 145 20.79 12.87 10.29
CA TYR A 145 21.89 12.78 11.25
C TYR A 145 23.28 12.84 10.59
N GLU A 146 23.42 12.32 9.36
CA GLU A 146 24.69 12.41 8.62
C GLU A 146 24.97 13.85 8.16
N ASP A 147 23.95 14.60 7.75
CA ASP A 147 24.11 16.01 7.36
C ASP A 147 24.51 16.89 8.56
N GLU A 148 24.04 16.59 9.78
CA GLU A 148 24.40 17.34 10.99
C GLU A 148 25.87 17.10 11.44
N CYS A 149 26.41 15.90 11.23
CA CYS A 149 27.78 15.56 11.64
C CYS A 149 28.87 16.08 10.69
N VAL A 150 28.53 16.60 9.50
CA VAL A 150 29.52 17.19 8.57
C VAL A 150 29.84 18.65 8.93
N TYR A 151 29.03 19.30 9.77
CA TYR A 151 29.21 20.69 10.18
C TYR A 151 29.92 20.87 11.54
N HIS A 152 30.55 19.82 12.07
CA HIS A 152 31.36 19.88 13.30
C HIS A 152 32.83 19.53 13.05
#